data_AF-A0A8T3PUM9-F1
#
_entry.id   AF-A0A8T3PUM9-F1
#
_cell.length_a   1.000
_cell.length_b   1.000
_cell.length_c   1.000
_cell.angle_alpha   90.00
_cell.angle_beta   90.00
_cell.angle_gamma   90.00
#
_symmetry.space_group_name_H-M   'P 1'
#
loop_
_entity.id
_entity.type
_entity.pdbx_description
1 polymer ?
#
loop_
_entity_poly.entity_id
_entity_poly.type
_entity_poly.pdbx_seq_one_letter_code
_entity_poly.pdbx_strand_id
1 'polypeptide(L)'
;MLVQFFLLDTEGFQPNVFTTTIPELNGGTLPTATGPNGDLPTIGAVRAVLEPKPGLPRDPNDVRAFIDMFTDVSGLFVINNESGWYEGWIIRDIKVPAVSDETRPDGRALYGAMTRADAKANAARGDGNNAIVSNFVTTDGNAVRPISEDDVFPEIQSNVVPIPVSLGTFNALQQSDIHSYWEFNPGTNWIFPHYELLFTGGTPGSFANGMLGAITSIVPGSGPSGTGPVPFQSILGGNDRLIYGDNPDDPRDPDRAAVRNLSDPNRPQPPNADNLETRLRFIPSRLTEEILFDVTVRIASFEPEVTDVAQRFFDAYAYEVSLVDQNADGVISFVEADVDGFSDGLPNTRLYLPITAFNRYAMTREIDDGLLAPRFAPGQRGYTMDGDAVNIEDPSEFPASMPRDADDR
;
A
#
# COMPACT_ATOMS: atom_id res chain seq x y z
N MET A 1 -14.23 4.49 18.30
CA MET A 1 -15.50 4.05 17.71
C MET A 1 -15.16 2.99 16.68
N LEU A 2 -15.66 1.75 16.77
CA LEU A 2 -15.26 0.71 15.80
C LEU A 2 -15.85 1.03 14.42
N VAL A 3 -14.98 1.10 13.40
CA VAL A 3 -15.36 1.47 12.02
C VAL A 3 -15.34 0.25 11.10
N GLN A 4 -14.30 -0.57 11.23
CA GLN A 4 -14.05 -1.71 10.37
C GLN A 4 -13.25 -2.76 11.15
N PHE A 5 -13.41 -4.03 10.83
CA PHE A 5 -12.53 -5.09 11.34
C PHE A 5 -12.23 -6.13 10.26
N PHE A 6 -11.17 -6.88 10.48
CA PHE A 6 -10.71 -7.99 9.64
C PHE A 6 -10.57 -9.21 10.53
N LEU A 7 -11.05 -10.36 10.07
CA LEU A 7 -10.76 -11.65 10.69
C LEU A 7 -9.77 -12.36 9.80
N LEU A 8 -8.67 -12.81 10.40
CA LEU A 8 -7.52 -13.32 9.69
C LEU A 8 -7.33 -14.81 9.98
N ASP A 9 -7.04 -15.58 8.94
CA ASP A 9 -6.60 -16.97 9.03
C ASP A 9 -5.53 -17.27 7.96
N THR A 10 -5.16 -18.53 7.83
CA THR A 10 -4.11 -19.02 6.94
C THR A 10 -4.63 -19.59 5.61
N GLU A 11 -5.90 -19.38 5.29
CA GLU A 11 -6.60 -19.92 4.12
C GLU A 11 -6.85 -18.83 3.06
N GLY A 12 -7.33 -19.22 1.88
CA GLY A 12 -7.75 -18.26 0.84
C GLY A 12 -6.63 -17.67 -0.03
N PHE A 13 -5.39 -18.13 0.14
CA PHE A 13 -4.25 -17.76 -0.70
C PHE A 13 -3.32 -18.95 -0.95
N GLN A 14 -2.41 -18.84 -1.93
CA GLN A 14 -1.49 -19.92 -2.28
C GLN A 14 -0.77 -20.48 -1.03
N PRO A 15 -0.95 -21.77 -0.70
CA PRO A 15 -0.28 -22.38 0.44
C PRO A 15 1.24 -22.29 0.34
N ASN A 16 1.91 -22.01 1.46
CA ASN A 16 3.35 -21.86 1.52
C ASN A 16 3.94 -22.47 2.81
N VAL A 17 5.26 -22.39 2.97
CA VAL A 17 5.99 -23.02 4.10
C VAL A 17 5.58 -22.52 5.48
N PHE A 18 4.92 -21.36 5.55
CA PHE A 18 4.44 -20.79 6.81
C PHE A 18 3.03 -21.26 7.17
N THR A 19 2.25 -21.70 6.18
CA THR A 19 0.82 -22.03 6.35
C THR A 19 0.51 -23.51 6.16
N THR A 20 1.36 -24.27 5.48
CA THR A 20 1.13 -25.70 5.25
C THR A 20 2.41 -26.55 5.23
N THR A 21 2.24 -27.86 5.41
CA THR A 21 3.30 -28.85 5.19
C THR A 21 3.41 -29.19 3.70
N ILE A 22 4.53 -28.85 3.09
CA ILE A 22 4.92 -29.19 1.73
C ILE A 22 5.82 -30.45 1.77
N PRO A 23 5.37 -31.60 1.21
CA PRO A 23 6.01 -32.91 1.39
C PRO A 23 7.52 -32.96 1.08
N GLU A 24 7.99 -32.23 0.07
CA GLU A 24 9.40 -32.25 -0.36
C GLU A 24 10.25 -31.14 0.26
N LEU A 25 9.61 -30.20 0.97
CA LEU A 25 10.29 -29.00 1.50
C LEU A 25 10.38 -29.04 3.03
N ASN A 26 9.27 -29.29 3.72
CA ASN A 26 9.22 -29.35 5.19
C ASN A 26 8.48 -30.59 5.76
N GLY A 27 8.04 -31.55 4.92
CA GLY A 27 7.31 -32.77 5.30
C GLY A 27 8.02 -33.80 6.20
N GLY A 28 9.20 -33.49 6.72
CA GLY A 28 9.94 -34.30 7.68
C GLY A 28 10.78 -33.47 8.66
N THR A 29 10.56 -32.15 8.71
CA THR A 29 11.26 -31.27 9.64
C THR A 29 10.76 -31.47 11.08
N LEU A 30 11.60 -31.12 12.06
CA LEU A 30 11.22 -31.22 13.48
C LEU A 30 9.95 -30.38 13.75
N PRO A 31 8.93 -30.96 14.40
CA PRO A 31 7.73 -30.26 14.81
C PRO A 31 8.02 -29.03 15.67
N THR A 32 7.33 -27.93 15.37
CA THR A 32 7.24 -26.73 16.20
C THR A 32 5.93 -26.76 16.99
N ALA A 33 5.88 -26.08 18.13
CA ALA A 33 4.66 -26.03 18.94
C ALA A 33 3.48 -25.31 18.24
N THR A 34 3.77 -24.45 17.25
CA THR A 34 2.79 -23.70 16.45
C THR A 34 3.08 -23.84 14.96
N GLY A 35 2.08 -23.55 14.11
CA GLY A 35 2.19 -23.59 12.65
C GLY A 35 2.08 -24.97 12.00
N PRO A 36 2.48 -25.12 10.72
CA PRO A 36 2.19 -26.29 9.88
C PRO A 36 2.90 -27.60 10.28
N ASN A 37 3.66 -27.60 11.38
CA ASN A 37 4.22 -28.81 11.98
C ASN A 37 3.71 -29.03 13.43
N GLY A 38 2.50 -28.58 13.72
CA GLY A 38 1.77 -28.79 14.98
C GLY A 38 0.25 -28.56 14.88
N ASP A 39 -0.26 -28.26 13.67
CA ASP A 39 -1.67 -28.09 13.27
C ASP A 39 -2.54 -27.18 14.15
N LEU A 40 -1.93 -26.30 14.96
CA LEU A 40 -2.69 -25.28 15.65
C LEU A 40 -3.05 -24.17 14.65
N PRO A 41 -4.34 -23.80 14.54
CA PRO A 41 -4.75 -22.75 13.61
C PRO A 41 -4.14 -21.41 14.07
N THR A 42 -3.53 -20.68 13.12
CA THR A 42 -3.20 -19.28 13.34
C THR A 42 -4.45 -18.46 13.02
N ILE A 43 -4.92 -17.69 13.99
CA ILE A 43 -6.09 -16.82 13.83
C ILE A 43 -5.77 -15.43 14.33
N GLY A 44 -6.40 -14.44 13.73
CA GLY A 44 -6.15 -13.05 14.08
C GLY A 44 -7.35 -12.17 13.86
N ALA A 45 -7.28 -10.98 14.43
CA ALA A 45 -8.22 -9.92 14.18
C ALA A 45 -7.48 -8.59 14.10
N VAL A 46 -7.93 -7.74 13.20
CA VAL A 46 -7.49 -6.35 13.12
C VAL A 46 -8.71 -5.46 13.25
N ARG A 47 -8.64 -4.45 14.11
CA ARG A 47 -9.77 -3.53 14.38
C ARG A 47 -9.34 -2.12 14.05
N ALA A 48 -10.08 -1.46 13.17
CA ALA A 48 -9.93 -0.03 12.88
C ALA A 48 -10.93 0.77 13.71
N VAL A 49 -10.41 1.65 14.56
CA VAL A 49 -11.17 2.39 15.55
C VAL A 49 -10.94 3.88 15.32
N LEU A 50 -12.01 4.62 15.06
CA LEU A 50 -11.96 6.07 15.06
C LEU A 50 -11.72 6.60 16.47
N GLU A 51 -10.61 7.28 16.67
CA GLU A 51 -10.27 7.97 17.91
C GLU A 51 -10.72 9.43 17.83
N PRO A 52 -11.63 9.90 18.70
CA PRO A 52 -12.19 11.24 18.62
C PRO A 52 -11.25 12.30 19.22
N LYS A 53 -10.04 12.45 18.66
CA LYS A 53 -9.06 13.44 19.13
C LYS A 53 -9.62 14.87 19.03
N PRO A 54 -9.37 15.74 20.02
CA PRO A 54 -9.83 17.12 19.98
C PRO A 54 -9.37 17.85 18.71
N GLY A 55 -10.31 18.46 17.99
CA GLY A 55 -10.03 19.23 16.76
C GLY A 55 -9.93 18.40 15.48
N LEU A 56 -9.97 17.07 15.54
CA LEU A 56 -9.96 16.22 14.35
C LEU A 56 -11.38 15.78 13.93
N PRO A 57 -11.60 15.48 12.64
CA PRO A 57 -12.87 14.96 12.16
C PRO A 57 -13.29 13.64 12.81
N ARG A 58 -14.60 13.41 12.86
CA ARG A 58 -15.22 12.18 13.39
C ARG A 58 -15.90 11.32 12.34
N ASP A 59 -15.81 11.71 11.06
CA ASP A 59 -16.29 10.90 9.95
C ASP A 59 -15.13 10.00 9.50
N PRO A 60 -15.25 8.66 9.54
CA PRO A 60 -14.19 7.77 9.07
C PRO A 60 -13.92 7.85 7.56
N ASN A 61 -14.76 8.54 6.79
CA ASN A 61 -14.51 8.86 5.38
C ASN A 61 -13.70 10.14 5.17
N ASP A 62 -13.48 10.94 6.23
CA ASP A 62 -12.55 12.06 6.19
C ASP A 62 -11.13 11.53 6.41
N VAL A 63 -10.25 11.76 5.45
CA VAL A 63 -8.85 11.30 5.49
C VAL A 63 -8.04 11.92 6.64
N ARG A 64 -8.54 13.01 7.25
CA ARG A 64 -7.94 13.65 8.43
C ARG A 64 -8.41 13.02 9.75
N ALA A 65 -9.37 12.09 9.70
CA ALA A 65 -9.79 11.35 10.88
C ALA A 65 -8.62 10.53 11.44
N PHE A 66 -8.54 10.45 12.76
CA PHE A 66 -7.53 9.65 13.44
C PHE A 66 -8.05 8.23 13.66
N ILE A 67 -7.41 7.26 13.05
CA ILE A 67 -7.82 5.85 13.13
C ILE A 67 -6.74 5.05 13.83
N ASP A 68 -7.08 4.44 14.95
CA ASP A 68 -6.24 3.47 15.63
C ASP A 68 -6.52 2.08 15.07
N MET A 69 -5.46 1.34 14.81
CA MET A 69 -5.53 -0.02 14.33
C MET A 69 -4.89 -0.97 15.34
N PHE A 70 -5.68 -1.89 15.87
CA PHE A 70 -5.24 -2.90 16.83
C PHE A 70 -5.17 -4.25 16.15
N THR A 71 -4.00 -4.88 16.18
CA THR A 71 -3.75 -6.21 15.63
C THR A 71 -3.57 -7.20 16.77
N ASP A 72 -4.41 -8.23 16.77
CA ASP A 72 -4.42 -9.30 17.77
C ASP A 72 -4.28 -10.63 17.03
N VAL A 73 -3.18 -11.35 17.18
CA VAL A 73 -2.94 -12.66 16.53
C VAL A 73 -2.62 -13.71 17.57
N SER A 74 -3.08 -14.93 17.35
CA SER A 74 -2.68 -16.10 18.12
C SER A 74 -2.21 -17.23 17.22
N GLY A 75 -1.21 -17.96 17.68
CA GLY A 75 -0.69 -19.12 16.95
C GLY A 75 0.25 -18.78 15.78
N LEU A 76 0.79 -17.55 15.67
CA LEU A 76 1.63 -17.18 14.53
C LEU A 76 2.91 -18.04 14.46
N PHE A 77 3.16 -18.60 13.30
CA PHE A 77 4.24 -19.56 13.08
C PHE A 77 5.62 -18.89 13.05
N VAL A 78 6.52 -19.27 13.95
CA VAL A 78 7.93 -18.83 13.96
C VAL A 78 8.84 -20.01 13.58
N ILE A 79 9.81 -19.77 12.68
CA ILE A 79 10.83 -20.77 12.36
C ILE A 79 11.81 -20.86 13.55
N ASN A 80 12.20 -22.10 13.90
CA ASN A 80 13.05 -22.46 15.04
C ASN A 80 14.09 -21.40 15.46
N ASN A 81 13.92 -20.82 16.65
CA ASN A 81 14.83 -19.86 17.29
C ASN A 81 15.09 -18.56 16.49
N GLU A 82 14.33 -18.31 15.43
CA GLU A 82 14.29 -17.04 14.70
C GLU A 82 13.09 -16.24 15.23
N SER A 83 13.34 -15.09 15.87
CA SER A 83 12.27 -14.10 16.00
C SER A 83 11.86 -13.66 14.59
N GLY A 84 10.56 -13.65 14.30
CA GLY A 84 10.05 -13.22 13.00
C GLY A 84 9.68 -11.74 13.04
N TRP A 85 10.15 -10.99 12.04
CA TRP A 85 9.57 -9.70 11.69
C TRP A 85 8.38 -9.96 10.77
N TYR A 86 7.27 -9.31 11.06
CA TYR A 86 6.05 -9.39 10.27
C TYR A 86 5.60 -7.98 9.94
N GLU A 87 4.92 -7.85 8.81
CA GLU A 87 4.35 -6.59 8.37
C GLU A 87 2.86 -6.77 8.10
N GLY A 88 2.08 -5.83 8.61
CA GLY A 88 0.65 -5.75 8.34
C GLY A 88 0.38 -4.86 7.14
N TRP A 89 -0.57 -5.24 6.30
CA TRP A 89 -0.95 -4.49 5.10
C TRP A 89 -2.46 -4.33 5.06
N ILE A 90 -2.95 -3.09 5.02
CA ILE A 90 -4.31 -2.83 4.56
C ILE A 90 -4.30 -2.68 3.05
N ILE A 91 -5.22 -3.36 2.38
CA ILE A 91 -5.21 -3.50 0.94
C ILE A 91 -6.52 -2.95 0.35
N ARG A 92 -6.35 -2.09 -0.64
CA ARG A 92 -7.40 -1.54 -1.49
C ARG A 92 -7.30 -2.20 -2.85
N ASP A 93 -8.28 -2.99 -3.25
CA ASP A 93 -8.44 -3.37 -4.66
C ASP A 93 -9.12 -2.23 -5.39
N ILE A 94 -8.46 -1.69 -6.42
CA ILE A 94 -8.96 -0.48 -7.10
C ILE A 94 -10.28 -0.79 -7.81
N LYS A 95 -11.16 0.21 -7.82
CA LYS A 95 -12.47 0.11 -8.47
C LYS A 95 -12.48 0.90 -9.78
N VAL A 96 -13.19 0.39 -10.77
CA VAL A 96 -13.42 1.08 -12.05
C VAL A 96 -13.99 2.47 -11.74
N PRO A 97 -13.29 3.56 -12.12
CA PRO A 97 -13.70 4.91 -11.76
C PRO A 97 -14.95 5.34 -12.53
N ALA A 98 -15.56 6.43 -12.11
CA ALA A 98 -16.68 7.02 -12.82
C ALA A 98 -16.27 7.51 -14.22
N VAL A 99 -17.21 7.47 -15.17
CA VAL A 99 -17.01 8.05 -16.50
C VAL A 99 -17.31 9.54 -16.43
N SER A 100 -16.36 10.35 -16.90
CA SER A 100 -16.51 11.79 -17.06
C SER A 100 -16.66 12.15 -18.53
N ASP A 101 -17.58 13.08 -18.83
CA ASP A 101 -17.66 13.75 -20.14
C ASP A 101 -16.69 14.95 -20.23
N GLU A 102 -16.14 15.38 -19.09
CA GLU A 102 -15.10 16.41 -19.00
C GLU A 102 -13.71 15.77 -18.96
N THR A 103 -12.73 16.48 -19.53
CA THR A 103 -11.31 16.11 -19.55
C THR A 103 -10.47 17.26 -19.02
N ARG A 104 -9.24 16.96 -18.60
CA ARG A 104 -8.20 17.95 -18.38
C ARG A 104 -7.92 18.74 -19.67
N PRO A 105 -7.31 19.94 -19.60
CA PRO A 105 -7.01 20.76 -20.79
C PRO A 105 -6.14 20.07 -21.84
N ASP A 106 -5.33 19.09 -21.43
CA ASP A 106 -4.48 18.27 -22.30
C ASP A 106 -5.22 17.06 -22.92
N GLY A 107 -6.52 16.92 -22.65
CA GLY A 107 -7.36 15.83 -23.14
C GLY A 107 -7.35 14.56 -22.28
N ARG A 108 -6.57 14.52 -21.19
CA ARG A 108 -6.53 13.38 -20.27
C ARG A 108 -7.74 13.33 -19.35
N ALA A 109 -7.99 12.17 -18.74
CA ALA A 109 -9.08 12.01 -17.78
C ALA A 109 -8.91 12.93 -16.55
N LEU A 110 -10.02 13.37 -15.96
CA LEU A 110 -10.00 14.07 -14.66
C LEU A 110 -9.55 13.14 -13.53
N TYR A 111 -9.04 13.73 -12.45
CA TYR A 111 -8.62 13.00 -11.25
C TYR A 111 -9.74 12.08 -10.74
N GLY A 112 -9.44 10.79 -10.54
CA GLY A 112 -10.40 9.78 -10.08
C GLY A 112 -11.47 9.39 -11.10
N ALA A 113 -11.35 9.78 -12.37
CA ALA A 113 -12.29 9.46 -13.44
C ALA A 113 -11.63 8.71 -14.61
N MET A 114 -12.44 8.18 -15.53
CA MET A 114 -12.02 7.78 -16.88
C MET A 114 -12.85 8.51 -17.94
N THR A 115 -12.34 8.63 -19.17
CA THR A 115 -13.10 9.23 -20.27
C THR A 115 -14.09 8.25 -20.88
N ARG A 116 -15.01 8.76 -21.71
CA ARG A 116 -15.92 7.91 -22.52
C ARG A 116 -15.16 7.01 -23.50
N ALA A 117 -14.01 7.46 -24.01
CA ALA A 117 -13.17 6.66 -24.89
C ALA A 117 -12.56 5.47 -24.13
N ASP A 118 -12.10 5.70 -22.89
CA ASP A 118 -11.59 4.64 -22.02
C ASP A 118 -12.66 3.62 -21.68
N ALA A 119 -13.86 4.08 -21.28
CA ALA A 119 -14.98 3.20 -20.97
C ALA A 119 -15.31 2.27 -22.15
N LYS A 120 -15.31 2.82 -23.38
CA LYS A 120 -15.53 2.03 -24.61
C LYS A 120 -14.39 1.04 -24.87
N ALA A 121 -13.15 1.45 -24.64
CA ALA A 121 -11.99 0.58 -24.82
C ALA A 121 -11.98 -0.57 -23.79
N ASN A 122 -12.30 -0.29 -22.53
CA ASN A 122 -12.43 -1.30 -21.47
C ASN A 122 -13.57 -2.28 -21.74
N ALA A 123 -14.69 -1.82 -22.32
CA ALA A 123 -15.78 -2.70 -22.73
C ALA A 123 -15.40 -3.70 -23.84
N ALA A 124 -14.31 -3.44 -24.57
CA ALA A 124 -13.79 -4.33 -25.60
C ALA A 124 -12.72 -5.32 -25.08
N ARG A 125 -12.31 -5.22 -23.80
CA ARG A 125 -11.32 -6.11 -23.18
C ARG A 125 -12.01 -7.24 -22.42
N GLY A 126 -11.46 -8.45 -22.54
CA GLY A 126 -11.95 -9.63 -21.83
C GLY A 126 -13.45 -9.82 -21.97
N ASP A 127 -14.11 -10.09 -20.84
CA ASP A 127 -15.56 -10.20 -20.71
C ASP A 127 -16.27 -8.84 -20.46
N GLY A 128 -15.53 -7.73 -20.52
CA GLY A 128 -16.05 -6.39 -20.30
C GLY A 128 -16.23 -5.99 -18.83
N ASN A 129 -15.59 -6.69 -17.89
CA ASN A 129 -15.69 -6.39 -16.46
C ASN A 129 -15.28 -4.94 -16.14
N ASN A 130 -14.20 -4.46 -16.76
CA ASN A 130 -13.68 -3.10 -16.53
C ASN A 130 -14.56 -1.98 -17.13
N ALA A 131 -15.66 -2.31 -17.82
CA ALA A 131 -16.62 -1.30 -18.29
C ALA A 131 -17.67 -0.93 -17.25
N ILE A 132 -17.80 -1.72 -16.18
CA ILE A 132 -18.82 -1.53 -15.15
C ILE A 132 -18.22 -0.70 -14.03
N VAL A 133 -18.70 0.54 -13.88
CA VAL A 133 -18.29 1.46 -12.81
C VAL A 133 -18.48 0.78 -11.45
N SER A 134 -17.50 0.96 -10.55
CA SER A 134 -17.43 0.37 -9.22
C SER A 134 -17.15 -1.13 -9.13
N ASN A 135 -17.06 -1.87 -10.26
CA ASN A 135 -16.45 -3.20 -10.22
C ASN A 135 -14.97 -3.08 -9.83
N PHE A 136 -14.38 -4.15 -9.29
CA PHE A 136 -12.93 -4.21 -9.16
C PHE A 136 -12.28 -4.23 -10.55
N VAL A 137 -11.23 -3.43 -10.71
CA VAL A 137 -10.43 -3.45 -11.94
C VAL A 137 -9.70 -4.78 -12.02
N THR A 138 -9.74 -5.36 -13.20
CA THR A 138 -9.01 -6.58 -13.54
C THR A 138 -7.94 -6.31 -14.59
N THR A 139 -6.78 -6.96 -14.48
CA THR A 139 -5.66 -6.77 -15.41
C THR A 139 -5.97 -7.26 -16.83
N ASP A 140 -6.91 -8.18 -16.99
CA ASP A 140 -7.31 -8.80 -18.25
C ASP A 140 -8.68 -8.33 -18.78
N GLY A 141 -9.50 -7.68 -17.94
CA GLY A 141 -10.86 -7.27 -18.28
C GLY A 141 -11.90 -8.39 -18.14
N ASN A 142 -11.51 -9.56 -17.63
CA ASN A 142 -12.41 -10.69 -17.38
C ASN A 142 -13.11 -10.56 -16.03
N ALA A 143 -13.98 -11.52 -15.69
CA ALA A 143 -14.57 -11.59 -14.37
C ALA A 143 -13.52 -11.54 -13.25
N VAL A 144 -13.89 -10.92 -12.13
CA VAL A 144 -13.02 -10.82 -10.95
C VAL A 144 -12.63 -12.21 -10.49
N ARG A 145 -11.32 -12.43 -10.41
CA ARG A 145 -10.69 -13.60 -9.83
C ARG A 145 -9.86 -13.14 -8.65
N PRO A 146 -10.38 -13.22 -7.42
CA PRO A 146 -9.62 -12.85 -6.24
C PRO A 146 -8.44 -13.80 -6.06
N ILE A 147 -7.61 -13.47 -5.08
CA ILE A 147 -6.63 -14.42 -4.54
C ILE A 147 -7.31 -15.72 -4.10
N SER A 148 -6.62 -16.84 -4.28
CA SER A 148 -7.15 -18.16 -3.91
C SER A 148 -6.05 -19.17 -3.60
N GLU A 149 -6.42 -20.28 -2.97
CA GLU A 149 -5.52 -21.41 -2.70
C GLU A 149 -5.03 -22.12 -3.97
N ASP A 150 -5.80 -22.01 -5.06
CA ASP A 150 -5.47 -22.57 -6.38
C ASP A 150 -4.44 -21.71 -7.14
N ASP A 151 -4.00 -20.59 -6.56
CA ASP A 151 -2.95 -19.75 -7.15
C ASP A 151 -1.61 -20.49 -7.18
N VAL A 152 -0.89 -20.33 -8.29
CA VAL A 152 0.42 -20.96 -8.51
C VAL A 152 1.38 -19.93 -9.06
N PHE A 153 2.22 -19.33 -8.22
CA PHE A 153 3.24 -18.38 -8.70
C PHE A 153 4.30 -19.06 -9.59
N PRO A 154 4.73 -18.44 -10.71
CA PRO A 154 4.27 -17.17 -11.28
C PRO A 154 3.16 -17.33 -12.34
N GLU A 155 2.56 -18.52 -12.47
CA GLU A 155 1.69 -18.92 -13.58
C GLU A 155 0.24 -18.44 -13.43
N ILE A 156 -0.37 -18.67 -12.28
CA ILE A 156 -1.78 -18.42 -11.99
C ILE A 156 -1.82 -17.49 -10.78
N GLN A 157 -2.22 -16.23 -10.97
CA GLN A 157 -2.30 -15.21 -9.91
C GLN A 157 -3.59 -14.39 -10.06
N SER A 158 -4.06 -13.83 -8.94
CA SER A 158 -5.24 -12.95 -8.90
C SER A 158 -5.20 -11.93 -10.03
N ASN A 159 -6.35 -11.66 -10.64
CA ASN A 159 -6.41 -10.66 -11.71
C ASN A 159 -6.82 -9.27 -11.21
N VAL A 160 -7.09 -9.09 -9.91
CA VAL A 160 -7.36 -7.75 -9.35
C VAL A 160 -6.09 -6.92 -9.21
N VAL A 161 -6.26 -5.60 -9.09
CA VAL A 161 -5.16 -4.64 -8.95
C VAL A 161 -5.16 -4.06 -7.53
N PRO A 162 -4.29 -4.56 -6.63
CA PRO A 162 -4.24 -4.14 -5.24
C PRO A 162 -3.35 -2.92 -5.01
N ILE A 163 -3.67 -2.17 -3.95
CA ILE A 163 -2.92 -1.04 -3.39
C ILE A 163 -2.69 -1.32 -1.89
N PRO A 164 -1.50 -1.78 -1.50
CA PRO A 164 -1.16 -2.04 -0.10
C PRO A 164 -0.59 -0.80 0.59
N VAL A 165 -1.16 -0.43 1.74
CA VAL A 165 -0.54 0.51 2.69
C VAL A 165 0.01 -0.29 3.86
N SER A 166 1.28 -0.05 4.19
CA SER A 166 1.95 -0.65 5.34
C SER A 166 1.30 -0.14 6.62
N LEU A 167 0.93 -1.06 7.50
CA LEU A 167 0.70 -0.78 8.91
C LEU A 167 1.95 -1.07 9.74
N GLY A 168 3.15 -1.01 9.15
CA GLY A 168 4.42 -1.18 9.85
C GLY A 168 4.75 -2.61 10.29
N THR A 169 5.99 -2.75 10.74
CA THR A 169 6.59 -4.03 11.11
C THR A 169 6.54 -4.28 12.62
N PHE A 170 6.12 -5.46 13.03
CA PHE A 170 6.17 -5.89 14.41
C PHE A 170 6.96 -7.20 14.54
N ASN A 171 7.49 -7.43 15.74
CA ASN A 171 8.19 -8.67 16.06
C ASN A 171 7.27 -9.56 16.89
N ALA A 172 7.08 -10.80 16.45
CA ALA A 172 6.49 -11.81 17.32
C ALA A 172 7.59 -12.33 18.25
N LEU A 173 7.49 -12.01 19.54
CA LEU A 173 8.33 -12.68 20.55
C LEU A 173 8.12 -14.19 20.44
N GLN A 174 9.14 -14.98 20.78
CA GLN A 174 9.11 -16.44 20.64
C GLN A 174 7.78 -17.02 21.16
N GLN A 175 6.99 -17.58 20.23
CA GLN A 175 5.71 -18.28 20.44
C GLN A 175 4.45 -17.39 20.50
N SER A 176 4.12 -16.86 19.31
CA SER A 176 2.82 -16.97 18.64
C SER A 176 1.72 -15.95 18.88
N ASP A 177 1.65 -15.31 20.05
CA ASP A 177 0.62 -14.30 20.32
C ASP A 177 1.17 -12.88 20.13
N ILE A 178 0.43 -12.05 19.40
CA ILE A 178 0.80 -10.67 19.08
C ILE A 178 -0.32 -9.74 19.48
N HIS A 179 0.09 -8.62 20.08
CA HIS A 179 -0.73 -7.44 20.25
C HIS A 179 0.07 -6.26 19.72
N SER A 180 -0.45 -5.57 18.71
CA SER A 180 0.22 -4.42 18.09
C SER A 180 -0.77 -3.28 17.84
N TYR A 181 -0.24 -2.06 17.86
CA TYR A 181 -0.97 -0.81 17.70
C TYR A 181 -0.35 0.00 16.56
N TRP A 182 -1.20 0.60 15.75
CA TRP A 182 -0.82 1.39 14.59
C TRP A 182 -1.76 2.57 14.41
N GLU A 183 -1.22 3.67 13.88
CA GLU A 183 -1.98 4.87 13.56
C GLU A 183 -2.17 4.96 12.06
N PHE A 184 -3.42 5.08 11.61
CA PHE A 184 -3.76 5.36 10.23
C PHE A 184 -4.24 6.81 10.10
N ASN A 185 -3.40 7.64 9.49
CA ASN A 185 -3.61 9.08 9.29
C ASN A 185 -2.81 9.56 8.07
N PRO A 186 -2.90 10.83 7.64
CA PRO A 186 -2.17 11.32 6.47
C PRO A 186 -0.65 11.17 6.53
N GLY A 187 -0.02 11.04 7.71
CA GLY A 187 1.42 10.79 7.84
C GLY A 187 1.82 9.34 7.54
N THR A 188 0.93 8.38 7.80
CA THR A 188 1.16 6.93 7.62
C THR A 188 0.49 6.35 6.38
N ASN A 189 -0.48 7.05 5.79
CA ASN A 189 -1.23 6.64 4.60
C ASN A 189 -0.46 6.84 3.28
N TRP A 190 0.72 6.23 3.22
CA TRP A 190 1.71 6.32 2.15
C TRP A 190 2.15 4.93 1.69
N ILE A 191 2.47 4.80 0.41
CA ILE A 191 2.74 3.52 -0.24
C ILE A 191 4.10 3.55 -0.90
N PHE A 192 4.84 2.45 -0.79
CA PHE A 192 6.03 2.25 -1.61
C PHE A 192 5.62 2.31 -3.08
N PRO A 193 6.36 3.03 -3.93
CA PRO A 193 5.90 3.21 -5.29
C PRO A 193 5.87 1.89 -6.05
N HIS A 194 4.78 1.69 -6.77
CA HIS A 194 4.55 0.44 -7.50
C HIS A 194 5.49 0.26 -8.70
N TYR A 195 6.31 1.24 -9.09
CA TYR A 195 7.36 1.00 -10.10
C TYR A 195 8.42 0.02 -9.58
N GLU A 196 8.54 -0.13 -8.25
CA GLU A 196 9.42 -1.15 -7.68
C GLU A 196 8.91 -2.56 -7.98
N LEU A 197 7.61 -2.76 -8.30
CA LEU A 197 6.98 -4.08 -8.52
C LEU A 197 7.68 -4.92 -9.60
N LEU A 198 8.32 -4.28 -10.58
CA LEU A 198 9.10 -4.99 -11.60
C LEU A 198 10.32 -5.70 -10.98
N PHE A 199 10.93 -5.10 -9.95
CA PHE A 199 12.13 -5.57 -9.27
C PHE A 199 11.86 -6.46 -8.06
N THR A 200 10.58 -6.71 -7.80
CA THR A 200 10.10 -7.53 -6.67
C THR A 200 9.50 -8.87 -7.13
N GLY A 201 9.52 -9.14 -8.45
CA GLY A 201 8.93 -10.35 -9.03
C GLY A 201 7.46 -10.19 -9.41
N GLY A 202 6.95 -8.95 -9.49
CA GLY A 202 5.53 -8.69 -9.60
C GLY A 202 4.88 -8.53 -10.95
N THR A 203 5.67 -8.70 -12.00
CA THR A 203 5.18 -8.66 -13.35
C THR A 203 5.57 -9.96 -14.02
N PRO A 204 4.67 -10.62 -14.79
CA PRO A 204 5.01 -11.83 -15.50
C PRO A 204 6.32 -11.69 -16.28
N GLY A 205 7.24 -12.64 -16.09
CA GLY A 205 8.56 -12.64 -16.70
C GLY A 205 9.66 -11.91 -15.93
N SER A 206 9.35 -11.03 -14.96
CA SER A 206 10.39 -10.28 -14.23
C SER A 206 11.30 -11.18 -13.38
N PHE A 207 10.72 -12.23 -12.76
CA PHE A 207 11.48 -13.26 -12.06
C PHE A 207 12.44 -14.02 -13.00
N ALA A 208 11.94 -14.51 -14.14
CA ALA A 208 12.74 -15.25 -15.13
C ALA A 208 13.86 -14.40 -15.75
N ASN A 209 13.64 -13.09 -15.84
CA ASN A 209 14.62 -12.11 -16.32
C ASN A 209 15.63 -11.67 -15.23
N GLY A 210 15.59 -12.26 -14.03
CA GLY A 210 16.52 -11.94 -12.94
C GLY A 210 16.35 -10.53 -12.38
N MET A 211 15.17 -9.93 -12.52
CA MET A 211 14.91 -8.56 -12.04
C MET A 211 14.73 -8.48 -10.52
N LEU A 212 14.53 -9.62 -9.84
CA LEU A 212 14.35 -9.68 -8.39
C LEU A 212 15.60 -9.11 -7.68
N GLY A 213 15.41 -8.04 -6.92
CA GLY A 213 16.49 -7.37 -6.18
C GLY A 213 17.48 -6.60 -7.05
N ALA A 214 17.27 -6.51 -8.38
CA ALA A 214 18.18 -5.85 -9.31
C ALA A 214 18.36 -4.35 -9.02
N ILE A 215 17.38 -3.76 -8.34
CA ILE A 215 17.41 -2.35 -7.96
C ILE A 215 17.02 -2.22 -6.49
N THR A 216 17.98 -1.83 -5.64
CA THR A 216 17.70 -1.44 -4.25
C THR A 216 17.60 0.07 -4.09
N SER A 217 16.58 0.53 -3.35
CA SER A 217 16.46 1.92 -2.87
C SER A 217 16.54 2.98 -3.97
N ILE A 218 15.75 2.85 -5.04
CA ILE A 218 15.59 3.95 -6.01
C ILE A 218 14.71 5.02 -5.37
N VAL A 219 15.18 6.26 -5.50
CA VAL A 219 14.30 7.43 -5.45
C VAL A 219 14.18 7.86 -6.92
N PRO A 220 13.00 7.76 -7.55
CA PRO A 220 12.84 8.18 -8.93
C PRO A 220 13.12 9.67 -9.01
N GLY A 221 13.77 10.10 -10.09
CA GLY A 221 13.61 11.47 -10.55
C GLY A 221 12.23 11.66 -11.18
N SER A 222 12.07 12.75 -11.94
CA SER A 222 10.86 13.11 -12.66
C SER A 222 10.53 12.20 -13.87
N GLY A 223 10.55 10.89 -13.67
CA GLY A 223 10.12 9.85 -14.61
C GLY A 223 11.25 9.04 -15.27
N PRO A 224 10.88 8.11 -16.16
CA PRO A 224 11.85 7.30 -16.92
C PRO A 224 12.66 8.15 -17.92
N SER A 225 12.21 9.38 -18.15
CA SER A 225 12.86 10.43 -18.95
C SER A 225 13.57 11.50 -18.10
N GLY A 226 13.59 11.36 -16.77
CA GLY A 226 13.88 12.43 -15.81
C GLY A 226 15.37 12.81 -15.65
N THR A 227 15.61 14.11 -15.54
CA THR A 227 16.90 14.81 -15.48
C THR A 227 17.58 14.77 -14.10
N GLY A 228 17.80 13.57 -13.55
CA GLY A 228 18.58 13.39 -12.30
C GLY A 228 20.10 13.43 -12.53
N PRO A 229 20.92 13.88 -11.56
CA PRO A 229 22.37 13.92 -11.70
C PRO A 229 22.99 12.51 -11.78
N VAL A 230 23.39 12.10 -12.98
CA VAL A 230 24.30 10.96 -13.23
C VAL A 230 25.71 11.27 -12.65
N PRO A 231 26.47 10.28 -12.12
CA PRO A 231 26.59 8.95 -12.72
C PRO A 231 26.57 7.77 -11.72
N PHE A 232 25.54 6.93 -11.83
CA PHE A 232 25.74 5.50 -12.11
C PHE A 232 24.66 5.03 -13.08
N GLN A 233 25.11 4.50 -14.22
CA GLN A 233 24.30 4.09 -15.36
C GLN A 233 23.49 2.84 -15.04
N SER A 234 22.16 2.92 -15.11
CA SER A 234 21.35 2.03 -15.96
C SER A 234 19.86 2.42 -15.91
N ILE A 235 19.32 2.82 -17.06
CA ILE A 235 17.92 2.75 -17.50
C ILE A 235 16.87 3.74 -16.90
N LEU A 236 17.02 4.28 -15.68
CA LEU A 236 15.85 4.98 -15.03
C LEU A 236 16.01 6.38 -14.43
N GLY A 237 17.17 7.07 -14.50
CA GLY A 237 17.27 8.48 -14.02
C GLY A 237 16.79 8.68 -12.57
N GLY A 238 17.66 8.47 -11.58
CA GLY A 238 17.29 8.55 -10.16
C GLY A 238 17.74 9.85 -9.47
N ASN A 239 17.04 10.20 -8.39
CA ASN A 239 17.47 11.19 -7.41
C ASN A 239 18.62 10.66 -6.53
N ASP A 240 19.39 11.59 -5.94
CA ASP A 240 20.51 11.23 -5.06
C ASP A 240 20.01 10.56 -3.76
N ARG A 241 20.41 9.31 -3.55
CA ARG A 241 20.02 8.51 -2.38
C ARG A 241 20.57 9.06 -1.07
N LEU A 242 21.65 9.83 -1.11
CA LEU A 242 22.17 10.53 0.08
C LEU A 242 21.29 11.70 0.49
N ILE A 243 20.52 12.25 -0.46
CA ILE A 243 19.60 13.36 -0.21
C ILE A 243 18.22 12.82 0.13
N TYR A 244 17.70 11.87 -0.65
CA TYR A 244 16.30 11.43 -0.62
C TYR A 244 16.07 10.00 -0.09
N GLY A 245 17.13 9.25 0.18
CA GLY A 245 17.03 7.89 0.72
C GLY A 245 16.89 7.87 2.24
N ASP A 246 16.53 6.69 2.77
CA ASP A 246 16.43 6.46 4.21
C ASP A 246 17.83 6.56 4.85
N ASN A 247 18.06 7.56 5.71
CA ASN A 247 19.29 7.71 6.47
C ASN A 247 19.19 6.88 7.77
N PRO A 248 20.06 5.90 8.03
CA PRO A 248 20.00 5.11 9.27
C PRO A 248 20.21 5.95 10.54
N ASP A 249 20.91 7.09 10.45
CA ASP A 249 21.11 8.00 11.58
C ASP A 249 19.94 9.00 11.77
N ASP A 250 19.05 9.09 10.77
CA ASP A 250 17.86 9.96 10.77
C ASP A 250 16.76 9.28 9.94
N PRO A 251 16.19 8.17 10.46
CA PRO A 251 15.24 7.35 9.71
C PRO A 251 13.97 8.15 9.42
N ARG A 252 13.26 7.77 8.35
CA ARG A 252 11.93 8.31 8.06
C ARG A 252 11.06 8.21 9.30
N ASP A 253 10.45 9.34 9.66
CA ASP A 253 9.50 9.42 10.77
C ASP A 253 8.16 9.97 10.27
N PRO A 254 7.10 9.14 10.18
CA PRO A 254 5.75 9.59 9.83
C PRO A 254 5.18 10.69 10.73
N ASP A 255 5.69 10.86 11.96
CA ASP A 255 5.28 11.96 12.86
C ASP A 255 5.86 13.33 12.44
N ARG A 256 6.75 13.36 11.45
CA ARG A 256 7.30 14.58 10.84
C ARG A 256 6.43 15.09 9.68
N ALA A 257 5.14 14.75 9.65
CA ALA A 257 4.19 15.16 8.62
C ALA A 257 3.57 16.56 8.81
N ALA A 258 3.69 17.16 10.00
CA ALA A 258 3.12 18.46 10.29
C ALA A 258 4.07 19.34 11.11
N VAL A 259 4.02 20.66 10.89
CA VAL A 259 4.79 21.62 11.67
C VAL A 259 4.20 21.65 13.08
N ARG A 260 5.01 21.26 14.06
CA ARG A 260 4.60 21.28 15.47
C ARG A 260 4.23 22.71 15.91
N ASN A 261 3.35 22.84 16.88
CA ASN A 261 2.95 24.12 17.43
C ASN A 261 2.90 24.05 18.95
N LEU A 262 3.20 25.16 19.63
CA LEU A 262 3.08 25.30 21.08
C LEU A 262 1.65 25.09 21.59
N SER A 263 0.65 25.26 20.71
CA SER A 263 -0.75 25.00 21.03
C SER A 263 -1.19 23.55 20.76
N ASP A 264 -0.31 22.68 20.26
CA ASP A 264 -0.62 21.25 20.13
C ASP A 264 -0.80 20.66 21.54
N PRO A 265 -2.00 20.14 21.88
CA PRO A 265 -2.29 19.63 23.22
C PRO A 265 -1.48 18.38 23.58
N ASN A 266 -1.00 17.63 22.58
CA ASN A 266 -0.26 16.39 22.74
C ASN A 266 1.26 16.61 22.61
N ARG A 267 1.69 17.57 21.78
CA ARG A 267 3.11 17.80 21.44
C ARG A 267 3.49 19.30 21.39
N PRO A 268 3.41 20.06 22.49
CA PRO A 268 3.64 21.50 22.49
C PRO A 268 5.12 21.82 22.26
N GLN A 269 5.49 22.08 21.00
CA GLN A 269 6.86 22.40 20.59
C GLN A 269 6.87 23.66 19.71
N PRO A 270 7.94 24.48 19.77
CA PRO A 270 8.10 25.57 18.83
C PRO A 270 8.02 25.07 17.38
N PRO A 271 7.34 25.81 16.48
CA PRO A 271 7.34 25.49 15.07
C PRO A 271 8.75 25.35 14.51
N ASN A 272 9.02 24.21 13.89
CA ASN A 272 10.24 23.96 13.15
C ASN A 272 9.91 23.26 11.83
N ALA A 273 9.92 24.02 10.73
CA ALA A 273 9.67 23.47 9.40
C ALA A 273 10.78 22.50 8.96
N ASP A 274 12.00 22.66 9.46
CA ASP A 274 13.12 21.75 9.18
C ASP A 274 12.90 20.35 9.77
N ASN A 275 11.96 20.22 10.71
CA ASN A 275 11.54 18.93 11.23
C ASN A 275 10.53 18.22 10.32
N LEU A 276 10.10 18.79 9.20
CA LEU A 276 9.26 18.04 8.27
C LEU A 276 10.10 17.01 7.51
N GLU A 277 9.54 15.82 7.27
CA GLU A 277 10.20 14.84 6.42
C GLU A 277 10.03 15.23 4.95
N THR A 278 11.16 15.37 4.27
CA THR A 278 11.27 15.76 2.86
C THR A 278 11.73 14.60 1.98
N ARG A 279 12.19 13.51 2.59
CA ARG A 279 12.75 12.31 1.93
C ARG A 279 11.68 11.25 1.88
N LEU A 280 10.80 11.34 0.89
CA LEU A 280 9.71 10.40 0.74
C LEU A 280 9.90 9.62 -0.55
N ARG A 281 10.52 8.44 -0.45
CA ARG A 281 10.41 7.45 -1.54
C ARG A 281 8.97 7.01 -1.77
N PHE A 282 8.07 7.24 -0.82
CA PHE A 282 6.68 6.81 -0.86
C PHE A 282 5.80 7.85 -1.55
N ILE A 283 4.60 7.44 -1.94
CA ILE A 283 3.56 8.33 -2.48
C ILE A 283 2.25 8.18 -1.70
N PRO A 284 1.43 9.23 -1.61
CA PRO A 284 0.10 9.13 -0.99
C PRO A 284 -0.76 8.05 -1.64
N SER A 285 -1.59 7.38 -0.84
CA SER A 285 -2.30 6.17 -1.29
C SER A 285 -3.29 6.37 -2.43
N ARG A 286 -4.01 7.50 -2.50
CA ARG A 286 -4.92 7.79 -3.61
C ARG A 286 -4.18 8.33 -4.85
N LEU A 287 -3.03 8.99 -4.67
CA LEU A 287 -2.14 9.32 -5.79
C LEU A 287 -1.63 8.04 -6.47
N THR A 288 -1.35 6.99 -5.69
CA THR A 288 -1.04 5.66 -6.24
C THR A 288 -2.18 5.08 -7.06
N GLU A 289 -3.44 5.21 -6.59
CA GLU A 289 -4.61 4.74 -7.34
C GLU A 289 -4.78 5.50 -8.66
N GLU A 290 -4.50 6.79 -8.68
CA GLU A 290 -4.53 7.61 -9.89
C GLU A 290 -3.50 7.13 -10.93
N ILE A 291 -2.26 6.84 -10.50
CA ILE A 291 -1.22 6.25 -11.36
C ILE A 291 -1.69 4.89 -11.91
N LEU A 292 -2.26 4.05 -11.06
CA LEU A 292 -2.78 2.76 -11.50
C LEU A 292 -3.98 2.89 -12.45
N PHE A 293 -4.78 3.96 -12.35
CA PHE A 293 -5.82 4.23 -13.34
C PHE A 293 -5.25 4.52 -14.72
N ASP A 294 -4.20 5.32 -14.81
CA ASP A 294 -3.47 5.59 -16.07
C ASP A 294 -2.93 4.31 -16.70
N VAL A 295 -2.42 3.39 -15.87
CA VAL A 295 -1.88 2.11 -16.32
C VAL A 295 -2.98 1.14 -16.75
N THR A 296 -4.06 1.01 -15.99
CA THR A 296 -4.96 -0.16 -16.07
C THR A 296 -6.31 0.10 -16.75
N VAL A 297 -6.88 1.30 -16.62
CA VAL A 297 -8.23 1.63 -17.12
C VAL A 297 -8.26 2.79 -18.11
N ARG A 298 -7.34 3.76 -18.06
CA ARG A 298 -7.28 4.89 -19.01
C ARG A 298 -6.52 4.55 -20.29
N ILE A 299 -6.83 3.39 -20.83
CA ILE A 299 -6.12 2.78 -21.96
C ILE A 299 -6.29 3.52 -23.29
N ALA A 300 -7.27 4.43 -23.39
CA ALA A 300 -7.48 5.25 -24.58
C ALA A 300 -7.02 6.71 -24.39
N SER A 301 -7.15 7.26 -23.18
CA SER A 301 -6.80 8.66 -22.89
C SER A 301 -5.36 8.85 -22.40
N PHE A 302 -4.73 7.81 -21.86
CA PHE A 302 -3.34 7.83 -21.41
C PHE A 302 -2.50 6.96 -22.34
N GLU A 303 -1.58 7.56 -23.08
CA GLU A 303 -0.59 6.89 -23.95
C GLU A 303 -1.09 5.63 -24.67
N PRO A 304 -2.12 5.73 -25.52
CA PRO A 304 -2.76 4.55 -26.14
C PRO A 304 -1.84 3.74 -27.06
N GLU A 305 -0.73 4.33 -27.51
CA GLU A 305 0.27 3.69 -28.38
C GLU A 305 1.35 2.93 -27.59
N VAL A 306 1.42 3.11 -26.25
CA VAL A 306 2.43 2.45 -25.40
C VAL A 306 1.88 1.13 -24.90
N THR A 307 2.43 0.03 -25.42
CA THR A 307 2.05 -1.35 -25.07
C THR A 307 2.96 -1.98 -24.01
N ASP A 308 4.14 -1.40 -23.77
CA ASP A 308 5.03 -1.85 -22.71
C ASP A 308 4.49 -1.36 -21.36
N VAL A 309 4.10 -2.31 -20.50
CA VAL A 309 3.46 -2.01 -19.22
C VAL A 309 4.44 -1.32 -18.26
N ALA A 310 5.73 -1.64 -18.32
CA ALA A 310 6.73 -1.01 -17.46
C ALA A 310 6.88 0.46 -17.84
N GLN A 311 7.07 0.74 -19.14
CA GLN A 311 7.14 2.11 -19.64
C GLN A 311 5.90 2.91 -19.25
N ARG A 312 4.71 2.37 -19.54
CA ARG A 312 3.43 3.02 -19.20
C ARG A 312 3.30 3.31 -17.72
N PHE A 313 3.77 2.41 -16.86
CA PHE A 313 3.80 2.61 -15.41
C PHE A 313 4.70 3.77 -15.02
N PHE A 314 5.93 3.82 -15.54
CA PHE A 314 6.87 4.89 -15.24
C PHE A 314 6.38 6.25 -15.76
N ASP A 315 5.80 6.30 -16.95
CA ASP A 315 5.25 7.52 -17.54
C ASP A 315 4.01 8.02 -16.76
N ALA A 316 3.14 7.11 -16.32
CA ALA A 316 2.01 7.43 -15.44
C ALA A 316 2.48 7.99 -14.08
N TYR A 317 3.47 7.35 -13.46
CA TYR A 317 4.09 7.83 -12.22
C TYR A 317 4.63 9.25 -12.40
N ALA A 318 5.44 9.48 -13.44
CA ALA A 318 6.05 10.78 -13.72
C ALA A 318 5.01 11.88 -13.90
N TYR A 319 3.96 11.59 -14.69
CA TYR A 319 2.90 12.53 -14.96
C TYR A 319 2.14 12.90 -13.70
N GLU A 320 1.61 11.92 -12.96
CA GLU A 320 0.78 12.20 -11.77
C GLU A 320 1.60 12.80 -10.62
N VAL A 321 2.88 12.43 -10.46
CA VAL A 321 3.79 13.11 -9.52
C VAL A 321 4.02 14.56 -9.92
N SER A 322 4.20 14.87 -11.20
CA SER A 322 4.46 16.24 -11.66
C SER A 322 3.32 17.24 -11.39
N LEU A 323 2.11 16.74 -11.10
CA LEU A 323 0.96 17.56 -10.73
C LEU A 323 0.97 17.96 -9.25
N VAL A 324 1.68 17.19 -8.43
CA VAL A 324 1.77 17.40 -6.97
C VAL A 324 3.12 18.02 -6.59
N ASP A 325 4.19 17.59 -7.25
CA ASP A 325 5.55 18.08 -7.09
C ASP A 325 5.66 19.56 -7.45
N GLN A 326 5.94 20.40 -6.45
CA GLN A 326 5.99 21.85 -6.59
C GLN A 326 7.42 22.35 -6.85
N ASN A 327 8.43 21.52 -6.60
CA ASN A 327 9.83 21.89 -6.73
C ASN A 327 10.52 21.23 -7.95
N ALA A 328 9.81 20.35 -8.66
CA ALA A 328 10.21 19.60 -9.84
C ALA A 328 11.38 18.60 -9.61
N ASP A 329 11.55 18.11 -8.39
CA ASP A 329 12.57 17.12 -8.06
C ASP A 329 12.12 15.66 -8.31
N GLY A 330 10.84 15.40 -8.56
CA GLY A 330 10.28 14.07 -8.80
C GLY A 330 9.93 13.29 -7.53
N VAL A 331 9.96 13.95 -6.37
CA VAL A 331 9.61 13.41 -5.05
C VAL A 331 8.45 14.22 -4.47
N ILE A 332 7.55 13.57 -3.75
CA ILE A 332 6.46 14.25 -3.06
C ILE A 332 6.79 14.31 -1.58
N SER A 333 7.07 15.50 -1.06
CA SER A 333 7.30 15.74 0.38
C SER A 333 5.99 15.86 1.18
N PHE A 334 6.07 15.82 2.52
CA PHE A 334 4.90 16.11 3.37
C PHE A 334 4.42 17.56 3.23
N VAL A 335 5.29 18.48 2.81
CA VAL A 335 4.92 19.87 2.54
C VAL A 335 4.03 19.94 1.30
N GLU A 336 4.41 19.24 0.23
CA GLU A 336 3.67 19.24 -1.04
C GLU A 336 2.35 18.47 -0.94
N ALA A 337 2.34 17.39 -0.14
CA ALA A 337 1.18 16.56 0.13
C ALA A 337 0.47 16.91 1.43
N ASP A 338 0.69 18.09 2.03
CA ASP A 338 -0.03 18.54 3.21
C ASP A 338 -1.53 18.38 2.98
N VAL A 339 -2.21 17.60 3.82
CA VAL A 339 -3.62 17.22 3.63
C VAL A 339 -4.57 18.42 3.62
N ASP A 340 -4.17 19.52 4.28
CA ASP A 340 -4.92 20.78 4.31
C ASP A 340 -4.50 21.75 3.19
N GLY A 341 -3.50 21.35 2.40
CA GLY A 341 -2.96 22.09 1.27
C GLY A 341 -3.69 21.86 -0.06
N PHE A 342 -3.07 22.38 -1.12
CA PHE A 342 -3.54 22.28 -2.49
C PHE A 342 -2.37 21.97 -3.42
N SER A 343 -2.65 21.20 -4.47
CA SER A 343 -1.76 20.94 -5.59
C SER A 343 -2.58 20.82 -6.86
N ASP A 344 -2.01 21.18 -8.02
CA ASP A 344 -2.72 21.23 -9.31
C ASP A 344 -4.10 21.93 -9.25
N GLY A 345 -4.25 22.96 -8.40
CA GLY A 345 -5.51 23.67 -8.20
C GLY A 345 -6.61 22.89 -7.48
N LEU A 346 -6.32 21.70 -6.93
CA LEU A 346 -7.25 20.83 -6.22
C LEU A 346 -6.80 20.62 -4.75
N PRO A 347 -7.74 20.34 -3.82
CA PRO A 347 -7.39 20.07 -2.42
C PRO A 347 -6.61 18.77 -2.28
N ASN A 348 -5.59 18.75 -1.42
CA ASN A 348 -4.72 17.59 -1.20
C ASN A 348 -5.40 16.44 -0.44
N THR A 349 -6.56 16.67 0.17
CA THR A 349 -7.40 15.57 0.70
C THR A 349 -7.66 14.47 -0.33
N ARG A 350 -7.66 14.82 -1.63
CA ARG A 350 -7.80 13.86 -2.73
C ARG A 350 -6.64 12.88 -2.85
N LEU A 351 -5.46 13.17 -2.28
CA LEU A 351 -4.26 12.34 -2.41
C LEU A 351 -4.27 11.12 -1.48
N TYR A 352 -5.24 11.04 -0.57
CA TYR A 352 -5.32 10.01 0.46
C TYR A 352 -6.61 9.19 0.36
N LEU A 353 -6.51 7.89 0.61
CA LEU A 353 -7.66 7.00 0.77
C LEU A 353 -8.16 7.02 2.23
N PRO A 354 -9.47 7.14 2.50
CA PRO A 354 -9.99 6.92 3.84
C PRO A 354 -9.92 5.45 4.23
N ILE A 355 -9.95 5.13 5.53
CA ILE A 355 -9.87 3.74 6.02
C ILE A 355 -11.00 2.86 5.44
N THR A 356 -12.18 3.44 5.22
CA THR A 356 -13.35 2.75 4.66
C THR A 356 -13.16 2.35 3.19
N ALA A 357 -12.12 2.83 2.52
CA ALA A 357 -11.81 2.44 1.14
C ALA A 357 -11.09 1.09 1.05
N PHE A 358 -10.39 0.66 2.10
CA PHE A 358 -9.64 -0.60 2.14
C PHE A 358 -10.60 -1.77 2.37
N ASN A 359 -10.36 -2.88 1.65
CA ASN A 359 -11.29 -4.01 1.61
C ASN A 359 -10.66 -5.35 1.99
N ARG A 360 -9.34 -5.40 2.17
CA ARG A 360 -8.61 -6.60 2.60
C ARG A 360 -7.49 -6.24 3.55
N TYR A 361 -7.02 -7.24 4.29
CA TYR A 361 -5.83 -7.15 5.11
C TYR A 361 -4.98 -8.39 4.91
N ALA A 362 -3.68 -8.20 4.67
CA ALA A 362 -2.73 -9.30 4.64
C ALA A 362 -1.62 -9.08 5.67
N MET A 363 -1.12 -10.18 6.23
CA MET A 363 0.08 -10.22 7.05
C MET A 363 1.17 -10.98 6.30
N THR A 364 2.38 -10.42 6.27
CA THR A 364 3.54 -11.07 5.65
C THR A 364 4.67 -11.26 6.64
N ARG A 365 5.47 -12.32 6.48
CA ARG A 365 6.74 -12.50 7.22
C ARG A 365 7.91 -11.96 6.43
N GLU A 366 8.74 -11.13 7.08
CA GLU A 366 10.06 -10.73 6.60
C GLU A 366 11.07 -11.83 6.94
N ILE A 367 11.85 -12.25 5.93
CA ILE A 367 12.95 -13.21 6.10
C ILE A 367 14.25 -12.41 6.05
N ASP A 368 15.12 -12.63 7.04
CA ASP A 368 16.37 -11.93 7.29
C ASP A 368 17.51 -12.34 6.30
N ASP A 369 17.20 -12.53 5.02
CA ASP A 369 18.17 -12.96 4.00
C ASP A 369 18.77 -11.78 3.20
N GLY A 370 18.46 -10.55 3.58
CA GLY A 370 18.95 -9.34 2.92
C GLY A 370 18.44 -9.15 1.49
N LEU A 371 17.50 -9.98 1.03
CA LEU A 371 16.88 -9.90 -0.29
C LEU A 371 15.50 -9.25 -0.26
N LEU A 372 14.94 -8.97 0.92
CA LEU A 372 13.57 -8.47 1.08
C LEU A 372 13.42 -7.44 2.22
N ALA A 373 14.05 -6.27 2.08
CA ALA A 373 13.31 -5.06 2.49
C ALA A 373 12.02 -5.04 1.63
N PRO A 374 10.83 -4.84 2.21
CA PRO A 374 9.54 -5.33 1.71
C PRO A 374 9.33 -4.91 0.26
N ARG A 375 9.71 -5.82 -0.63
CA ARG A 375 9.58 -5.64 -2.05
C ARG A 375 8.53 -6.64 -2.46
N PHE A 376 7.30 -6.15 -2.44
CA PHE A 376 6.08 -6.84 -2.82
C PHE A 376 6.28 -7.77 -4.01
N ALA A 377 6.45 -9.06 -3.77
CA ALA A 377 5.94 -9.98 -4.75
C ALA A 377 4.40 -9.81 -4.70
N PRO A 378 3.69 -9.49 -5.78
CA PRO A 378 2.28 -9.82 -5.92
C PRO A 378 2.06 -11.34 -5.99
N GLY A 379 3.03 -12.15 -5.56
CA GLY A 379 2.80 -13.51 -5.13
C GLY A 379 2.47 -13.53 -3.65
N GLN A 380 1.45 -14.30 -3.26
CA GLN A 380 1.10 -14.54 -1.86
C GLN A 380 2.17 -15.36 -1.09
N ARG A 381 3.40 -15.45 -1.61
CA ARG A 381 4.47 -16.31 -1.12
C ARG A 381 4.96 -15.92 0.26
N GLY A 382 4.87 -14.63 0.59
CA GLY A 382 5.18 -14.11 1.92
C GLY A 382 3.98 -14.05 2.85
N TYR A 383 2.76 -14.35 2.38
CA TYR A 383 1.54 -14.22 3.18
C TYR A 383 1.55 -15.28 4.27
N THR A 384 1.32 -14.83 5.50
CA THR A 384 1.08 -15.71 6.63
C THR A 384 -0.38 -15.71 7.02
N MET A 385 -1.10 -14.61 6.76
CA MET A 385 -2.54 -14.50 7.02
C MET A 385 -3.20 -13.51 6.05
N ASP A 386 -4.48 -13.68 5.75
CA ASP A 386 -5.31 -12.73 4.99
C ASP A 386 -6.73 -12.66 5.56
N GLY A 387 -7.48 -11.62 5.22
CA GLY A 387 -8.88 -11.49 5.56
C GLY A 387 -9.58 -10.31 4.89
N ASP A 388 -10.87 -10.49 4.61
CA ASP A 388 -11.72 -9.43 4.06
C ASP A 388 -12.16 -8.43 5.14
N ALA A 389 -12.38 -7.20 4.72
CA ALA A 389 -12.95 -6.15 5.56
C ALA A 389 -14.43 -6.40 5.87
N VAL A 390 -14.78 -6.27 7.15
CA VAL A 390 -16.16 -6.12 7.61
C VAL A 390 -16.36 -4.68 8.08
N ASN A 391 -17.18 -3.93 7.34
CA ASN A 391 -17.54 -2.56 7.68
C ASN A 391 -18.66 -2.53 8.73
N ILE A 392 -18.55 -1.65 9.71
CA ILE A 392 -19.60 -1.40 10.70
C ILE A 392 -20.57 -0.35 10.13
N GLU A 393 -21.83 -0.73 9.94
CA GLU A 393 -22.85 0.14 9.35
C GLU A 393 -23.20 1.34 10.23
N ASP A 394 -23.29 1.15 11.54
CA ASP A 394 -23.45 2.22 12.53
C ASP A 394 -22.32 2.17 13.56
N PRO A 395 -21.18 2.83 13.28
CA PRO A 395 -20.06 2.88 14.21
C PRO A 395 -20.45 3.41 15.59
N SER A 396 -21.52 4.23 15.71
CA SER A 396 -21.92 4.84 16.98
C SER A 396 -22.39 3.84 18.04
N GLU A 397 -22.75 2.62 17.62
CA GLU A 397 -23.07 1.49 18.52
C GLU A 397 -21.85 0.99 19.31
N PHE A 398 -20.63 1.28 18.82
CA PHE A 398 -19.37 0.85 19.42
C PHE A 398 -18.54 2.07 19.86
N PRO A 399 -18.92 2.77 20.95
CA PRO A 399 -18.24 3.99 21.37
C PRO A 399 -16.75 3.75 21.66
N ALA A 400 -15.92 4.77 21.40
CA ALA A 400 -14.51 4.74 21.80
C ALA A 400 -14.39 4.63 23.32
N SER A 401 -13.32 4.01 23.82
CA SER A 401 -12.96 4.00 25.24
C SER A 401 -12.47 5.39 25.68
N MET A 402 -13.37 6.38 25.77
CA MET A 402 -13.05 7.70 26.31
C MET A 402 -13.20 7.67 27.85
N PRO A 403 -12.27 8.27 28.64
CA PRO A 403 -11.16 9.12 28.23
C PRO A 403 -9.75 8.58 28.59
N ARG A 404 -9.58 7.28 28.87
CA ARG A 404 -8.27 6.75 29.29
C ARG A 404 -7.55 6.13 28.11
N ASP A 405 -6.56 6.85 27.60
CA ASP A 405 -5.54 6.32 26.71
C ASP A 405 -4.64 5.32 27.47
N ALA A 406 -3.94 4.44 26.76
CA ALA A 406 -2.94 3.54 27.33
C ALA A 406 -1.75 4.29 27.96
N ASP A 407 -1.54 5.55 27.54
CA ASP A 407 -0.51 6.47 28.02
C ASP A 407 -0.85 7.17 29.35
N ASP A 408 -2.05 6.96 29.88
CA ASP A 408 -2.56 7.58 31.11
C ASP A 408 -2.00 6.89 32.39
N ARG A 409 -0.69 6.53 32.37
CA ARG A 409 0.03 5.83 33.46
C ARG A 409 0.78 6.75 34.41
#